data_AF-A0AB32T2V5-F1
#
_entry.id   AF-A0AB32T2V5-F1
#
_cell.length_a   1.000
_cell.length_b   1.000
_cell.length_c   1.000
_cell.angle_alpha   90.00
_cell.angle_beta   90.00
_cell.angle_gamma   90.00
#
_symmetry.space_group_name_H-M   'P 1'
#
loop_
_entity.id
_entity.type
_entity.pdbx_description
1 polymer ?
#
loop_
_entity_poly.entity_id
_entity_poly.type
_entity_poly.pdbx_seq_one_letter_code
_entity_poly.pdbx_strand_id
1 'polypeptide(L)'
;MALWCPSAFLCFIALSCMASEKAERKSLCSSEQVNFWYTFEGPLHYLSMTVSPCSLGVSLYFINLTLIPMFTITRFGFHGVVYYKGQMWLEHEVPNVLCEDYKICHIIKGETLRETFPVIIRKIDGPEGEYQIHLTVNITDDLEMKETIHFNMTVEVKTGGNKSFFSPQIGRL
;
A
#
# COMPACT_ATOMS: atom_id res chain seq x y z
N MET A 1 -40.99 28.10 -31.85
CA MET A 1 -40.21 28.44 -30.64
C MET A 1 -39.97 27.13 -29.89
N ALA A 2 -38.80 26.51 -30.09
CA ALA A 2 -38.45 25.28 -29.40
C ALA A 2 -37.85 25.65 -28.04
N LEU A 3 -38.61 25.42 -26.97
CA LEU A 3 -38.11 25.51 -25.59
C LEU A 3 -37.03 24.45 -25.40
N TRP A 4 -35.79 24.90 -25.23
CA TRP A 4 -34.71 24.07 -24.71
C TRP A 4 -34.97 23.79 -23.23
N CYS A 5 -35.14 22.51 -22.89
CA CYS A 5 -35.41 22.05 -21.53
C CYS A 5 -34.10 22.07 -20.72
N PRO A 6 -33.98 22.89 -19.66
CA PRO A 6 -32.74 23.02 -18.87
C PRO A 6 -32.40 21.79 -18.01
N SER A 7 -33.26 20.76 -17.99
CA SER A 7 -33.04 19.54 -17.19
C SER A 7 -31.92 18.63 -17.74
N ALA A 8 -31.64 18.68 -19.05
CA ALA A 8 -30.59 17.86 -19.64
C ALA A 8 -29.19 18.34 -19.21
N PHE A 9 -28.99 19.65 -19.05
CA PHE A 9 -27.68 20.22 -18.70
C PHE A 9 -27.27 19.87 -17.27
N LEU A 10 -28.23 19.81 -16.34
CA LEU A 10 -27.99 19.39 -14.96
C LEU A 10 -27.66 17.89 -14.85
N CYS A 11 -28.27 17.03 -15.68
CA CYS A 11 -27.92 15.62 -15.74
C CYS A 11 -26.48 15.39 -16.25
N PHE A 12 -26.00 16.18 -17.21
CA PHE A 12 -24.62 16.06 -17.69
C PHE A 12 -23.59 16.46 -16.62
N ILE A 13 -23.87 17.49 -15.82
CA ILE A 13 -22.99 17.90 -14.73
C ILE A 13 -22.96 16.80 -13.64
N ALA A 14 -24.11 16.22 -13.28
CA ALA A 14 -24.17 15.11 -12.32
C ALA A 14 -23.46 13.84 -12.83
N LEU A 15 -23.55 13.52 -14.14
CA LEU A 15 -22.82 12.39 -14.72
C LEU A 15 -21.31 12.60 -14.71
N SER A 16 -20.83 13.83 -14.91
CA SER A 16 -19.39 14.12 -14.93
C SER A 16 -18.73 14.00 -13.55
N CYS A 17 -19.50 14.18 -12.47
CA CYS A 17 -18.99 14.03 -11.10
C CYS A 17 -18.88 12.56 -10.65
N MET A 18 -19.53 11.63 -11.35
CA MET A 18 -19.42 10.17 -11.13
C MET A 18 -18.22 9.56 -11.89
N ALA A 19 -17.40 10.38 -12.55
CA ALA A 19 -16.17 9.93 -13.20
C ALA A 19 -15.10 9.59 -12.17
N SER A 20 -15.28 8.41 -11.56
CA SER A 20 -14.28 7.51 -10.97
C SER A 20 -12.92 8.14 -10.75
N GLU A 21 -12.65 8.51 -9.50
CA GLU A 21 -11.33 8.84 -8.98
C GLU A 21 -10.39 7.67 -9.30
N LYS A 22 -9.69 7.74 -10.44
CA LYS A 22 -8.72 6.71 -10.83
C LYS A 22 -7.67 6.66 -9.74
N ALA A 23 -7.46 5.48 -9.14
CA ALA A 23 -6.42 5.24 -8.17
C ALA A 23 -5.08 5.78 -8.69
N GLU A 24 -4.58 6.84 -8.07
CA GLU A 24 -3.37 7.52 -8.48
C GLU A 24 -2.16 6.62 -8.20
N ARG A 25 -1.38 6.29 -9.23
CA ARG A 25 -0.16 5.48 -9.08
C ARG A 25 0.94 6.33 -8.44
N LYS A 26 1.34 5.97 -7.22
CA LYS A 26 2.38 6.66 -6.46
C LYS A 26 3.71 5.91 -6.54
N SER A 27 4.80 6.64 -6.72
CA SER A 27 6.16 6.07 -6.67
C SER A 27 6.57 5.89 -5.22
N LEU A 28 6.91 4.66 -4.81
CA LEU A 28 7.45 4.38 -3.47
C LEU A 28 8.93 4.72 -3.41
N CYS A 29 9.65 4.31 -4.45
CA CYS A 29 11.06 4.58 -4.66
C CYS A 29 11.47 4.25 -6.11
N SER A 30 12.47 4.95 -6.64
CA SER A 30 13.03 4.67 -7.98
C SER A 30 14.55 4.82 -7.94
N SER A 31 15.25 3.86 -8.53
CA SER A 31 16.69 3.88 -8.72
C SER A 31 17.07 3.22 -10.05
N GLU A 32 18.37 3.16 -10.34
CA GLU A 32 18.90 2.49 -11.52
C GLU A 32 18.65 0.97 -11.51
N GLN A 33 18.45 0.38 -10.32
CA GLN A 33 18.33 -1.07 -10.14
C GLN A 33 16.87 -1.52 -10.00
N VAL A 34 16.04 -0.70 -9.36
CA VAL A 34 14.66 -1.06 -9.01
C VAL A 34 13.75 0.15 -9.12
N ASN A 35 12.56 -0.08 -9.67
CA ASN A 35 11.46 0.85 -9.59
C ASN A 35 10.32 0.21 -8.79
N PHE A 36 9.77 0.96 -7.84
CA PHE A 36 8.67 0.51 -7.00
C PHE A 36 7.53 1.51 -7.06
N TRP A 37 6.34 1.04 -7.41
CA TRP A 37 5.12 1.83 -7.41
C TRP A 37 4.02 1.13 -6.64
N TYR A 38 3.07 1.90 -6.14
CA TYR A 38 1.88 1.36 -5.51
C TYR A 38 0.65 2.19 -5.84
N THR A 39 -0.49 1.52 -5.80
CA THR A 39 -1.82 2.10 -5.69
C THR A 39 -2.46 1.48 -4.46
N PHE A 40 -3.33 2.23 -3.78
CA PHE A 40 -4.12 1.67 -2.69
C PHE A 40 -5.60 2.02 -2.88
N GLU A 41 -6.46 1.17 -2.35
CA GLU A 41 -7.91 1.36 -2.30
C GLU A 41 -8.36 1.00 -0.89
N GLY A 42 -9.17 1.84 -0.27
CA GLY A 42 -9.70 1.59 1.06
C GLY A 42 -10.10 2.85 1.80
N PRO A 43 -10.57 2.69 3.05
CA PRO A 43 -11.12 3.77 3.88
C PRO A 43 -10.05 4.67 4.51
N LEU A 44 -9.06 5.11 3.74
CA LEU A 44 -8.08 6.09 4.17
C LEU A 44 -8.30 7.42 3.45
N HIS A 45 -8.31 8.53 4.19
CA HIS A 45 -8.36 9.86 3.59
C HIS A 45 -7.07 10.18 2.82
N TYR A 46 -5.94 9.76 3.38
CA TYR A 46 -4.64 9.99 2.80
C TYR A 46 -3.68 8.89 3.20
N LEU A 47 -2.88 8.45 2.24
CA LEU A 47 -1.73 7.58 2.48
C LEU A 47 -0.59 7.99 1.54
N SER A 48 0.59 8.11 2.14
CA SER A 48 1.86 8.32 1.47
C SER A 48 2.94 7.50 2.14
N MET A 49 3.69 6.76 1.34
CA MET A 49 4.80 5.93 1.77
C MET A 49 6.03 6.30 0.94
N THR A 50 7.19 6.37 1.60
CA THR A 50 8.49 6.47 0.92
C THR A 50 9.47 5.50 1.57
N VAL A 51 10.37 4.93 0.76
CA VAL A 51 11.37 3.96 1.22
C VAL A 51 12.77 4.49 0.93
N SER A 52 13.65 4.41 1.94
CA SER A 52 15.05 4.78 1.82
C SER A 52 15.95 3.75 2.52
N PRO A 53 17.05 3.28 1.89
CA PRO A 53 17.48 3.57 0.53
C PRO A 53 16.70 2.75 -0.52
N CYS A 54 16.63 3.25 -1.75
CA CYS A 54 16.05 2.51 -2.88
C CYS A 54 17.12 1.74 -3.67
N SER A 55 17.76 0.75 -3.05
CA SER A 55 18.82 -0.02 -3.71
C SER A 55 18.76 -1.49 -3.32
N LEU A 56 19.00 -2.38 -4.30
CA LEU A 56 19.06 -3.81 -4.08
C LEU A 56 20.39 -4.17 -3.38
N GLY A 57 20.32 -4.99 -2.34
CA GLY A 57 21.49 -5.46 -1.59
C GLY A 57 21.73 -4.78 -0.25
N VAL A 58 20.92 -3.79 0.13
CA VAL A 58 20.84 -3.28 1.51
C VAL A 58 19.87 -4.16 2.30
N SER A 59 20.17 -4.45 3.57
CA SER A 59 19.32 -5.26 4.45
C SER A 59 18.38 -4.42 5.32
N LEU A 60 18.69 -3.15 5.55
CA LEU A 60 17.93 -2.23 6.38
C LEU A 60 17.29 -1.14 5.51
N TYR A 61 15.96 -1.09 5.54
CA TYR A 61 15.16 -0.08 4.86
C TYR A 61 14.42 0.75 5.91
N PHE A 62 14.29 2.05 5.65
CA PHE A 62 13.46 2.95 6.43
C PHE A 62 12.21 3.28 5.62
N ILE A 63 11.07 2.88 6.15
CA ILE A 63 9.76 3.18 5.57
C ILE A 63 9.20 4.39 6.31
N ASN A 64 9.09 5.52 5.61
CA ASN A 64 8.38 6.68 6.12
C ASN A 64 6.91 6.55 5.71
N LEU A 65 6.04 6.37 6.69
CA LEU A 65 4.60 6.22 6.51
C LEU A 65 3.90 7.49 7.03
N THR A 66 3.14 8.13 6.14
CA THR A 66 2.21 9.20 6.50
C THR A 66 0.81 8.76 6.13
N LEU A 67 -0.09 8.65 7.10
CA LEU A 67 -1.48 8.29 6.87
C LEU A 67 -2.44 9.08 7.77
N ILE A 68 -3.68 9.20 7.31
CA ILE A 68 -4.79 9.79 8.07
C ILE A 68 -5.92 8.76 8.06
N PRO A 69 -6.11 8.01 9.15
CA PRO A 69 -7.13 6.96 9.21
C PRO A 69 -8.50 7.55 9.52
N MET A 70 -9.54 6.95 8.96
CA MET A 70 -10.94 7.30 9.23
C MET A 70 -11.53 6.59 10.46
N PHE A 71 -10.72 5.77 11.12
CA PHE A 71 -11.09 4.86 12.21
C PHE A 71 -9.93 4.70 13.19
N THR A 72 -10.23 4.25 14.41
CA THR A 72 -9.22 3.82 15.39
C THR A 72 -8.82 2.38 15.09
N ILE A 73 -7.55 1.99 15.25
CA ILE A 73 -7.07 0.64 14.88
C ILE A 73 -6.90 -0.20 16.16
N THR A 74 -7.75 -1.22 16.38
CA THR A 74 -7.65 -2.12 17.55
C THR A 74 -7.02 -3.47 17.24
N ARG A 75 -7.22 -3.96 16.00
CA ARG A 75 -6.55 -5.15 15.47
C ARG A 75 -6.15 -4.90 14.03
N PHE A 76 -5.03 -5.49 13.63
CA PHE A 76 -4.65 -5.52 12.22
C PHE A 76 -4.09 -6.89 11.87
N GLY A 77 -4.33 -7.31 10.63
CA GLY A 77 -3.68 -8.44 9.99
C GLY A 77 -3.39 -8.07 8.55
N PHE A 78 -2.56 -8.84 7.89
CA PHE A 78 -2.30 -8.62 6.48
C PHE A 78 -2.04 -9.91 5.73
N HIS A 79 -2.49 -9.94 4.48
CA HIS A 79 -2.30 -11.04 3.56
C HIS A 79 -1.63 -10.48 2.31
N GLY A 80 -0.42 -10.94 2.03
CA GLY A 80 0.41 -10.51 0.92
C GLY A 80 0.67 -11.65 -0.05
N VAL A 81 0.36 -11.43 -1.33
CA VAL A 81 0.64 -12.38 -2.41
C VAL A 81 1.52 -11.70 -3.45
N VAL A 82 2.64 -12.33 -3.78
CA VAL A 82 3.60 -11.88 -4.78
C VAL A 82 3.48 -12.76 -6.02
N TYR A 83 3.32 -12.14 -7.18
CA TYR A 83 3.28 -12.79 -8.48
C TYR A 83 4.50 -12.39 -9.31
N TYR A 84 5.11 -13.36 -9.97
CA TYR A 84 6.14 -13.17 -10.98
C TYR A 84 5.70 -13.82 -12.28
N LYS A 85 5.66 -13.07 -13.39
CA LYS A 85 5.16 -13.54 -14.70
C LYS A 85 3.77 -14.21 -14.63
N GLY A 86 2.90 -13.68 -13.77
CA GLY A 86 1.54 -14.19 -13.56
C GLY A 86 1.45 -15.46 -12.70
N GLN A 87 2.58 -16.00 -12.22
CA GLN A 87 2.61 -17.14 -11.31
C GLN A 87 2.82 -16.66 -9.88
N MET A 88 2.08 -17.24 -8.93
CA MET A 88 2.29 -16.97 -7.51
C MET A 88 3.70 -17.44 -7.12
N TRP A 89 4.47 -16.53 -6.52
CA TRP A 89 5.86 -16.76 -6.14
C TRP A 89 6.05 -16.80 -4.62
N LEU A 90 5.30 -15.96 -3.88
CA LEU A 90 5.30 -15.93 -2.43
C LEU A 90 3.91 -15.59 -1.91
N GLU A 91 3.49 -16.25 -0.85
CA GLU A 91 2.29 -15.89 -0.09
C GLU A 91 2.69 -15.77 1.38
N HIS A 92 2.24 -14.70 2.03
CA HIS A 92 2.49 -14.45 3.44
C HIS A 92 1.24 -13.90 4.09
N GLU A 93 0.78 -14.59 5.15
CA GLU A 93 -0.35 -14.17 5.95
C GLU A 93 0.09 -13.92 7.38
N VAL A 94 -0.29 -12.76 7.90
CA VAL A 94 -0.24 -12.45 9.32
C VAL A 94 -1.69 -12.34 9.81
N PRO A 95 -2.10 -13.22 10.74
CA PRO A 95 -3.46 -13.19 11.26
C PRO A 95 -3.75 -11.86 11.94
N ASN A 96 -5.02 -11.52 12.12
CA ASN A 96 -5.42 -10.33 12.86
C ASN A 96 -4.89 -10.40 14.30
N VAL A 97 -3.88 -9.60 14.61
CA VAL A 97 -3.26 -9.48 15.92
C VAL A 97 -3.79 -8.26 16.66
N LEU A 98 -3.84 -8.35 17.99
CA LEU A 98 -4.14 -7.22 18.85
C LEU A 98 -3.05 -6.16 18.69
N CYS A 99 -3.51 -4.92 18.62
CA CYS A 99 -2.68 -3.76 18.35
C CYS A 99 -2.04 -3.24 19.66
N GLU A 100 -1.45 -4.13 20.48
CA GLU A 100 -0.85 -3.75 21.77
C GLU A 100 0.62 -3.33 21.60
N ASP A 101 1.36 -3.97 20.68
CA ASP A 101 2.81 -3.79 20.55
C ASP A 101 3.22 -2.75 19.49
N TYR A 102 2.29 -2.21 18.69
CA TYR A 102 2.64 -1.37 17.54
C TYR A 102 2.20 0.08 17.72
N LYS A 103 3.08 1.04 17.42
CA LYS A 103 2.75 2.48 17.51
C LYS A 103 1.56 2.90 16.65
N ILE A 104 1.32 2.19 15.54
CA ILE A 104 0.21 2.45 14.61
C ILE A 104 -1.15 2.30 15.29
N CYS A 105 -1.21 1.58 16.41
CA CYS A 105 -2.43 1.27 17.14
C CYS A 105 -2.97 2.41 17.99
N HIS A 106 -2.11 3.37 18.33
CA HIS A 106 -2.47 4.49 19.19
C HIS A 106 -2.97 5.72 18.44
N ILE A 107 -3.20 5.58 17.13
CA ILE A 107 -3.70 6.68 16.30
C ILE A 107 -5.19 6.85 16.54
N ILE A 108 -5.58 8.08 16.90
CA ILE A 108 -6.99 8.43 17.00
C ILE A 108 -7.52 8.75 15.60
N LYS A 109 -8.77 8.36 15.33
CA LYS A 109 -9.48 8.72 14.10
C LYS A 109 -9.27 10.19 13.72
N GLY A 110 -8.85 10.44 12.48
CA GLY A 110 -8.61 11.78 11.93
C GLY A 110 -7.24 12.39 12.26
N GLU A 111 -6.45 11.79 13.14
CA GLU A 111 -5.08 12.24 13.39
C GLU A 111 -4.13 11.86 12.26
N THR A 112 -3.13 12.69 12.02
CA THR A 112 -2.07 12.37 11.08
C THR A 112 -0.99 11.56 11.77
N LEU A 113 -0.85 10.29 11.37
CA LEU A 113 0.33 9.50 11.72
C LEU A 113 1.47 9.86 10.78
N ARG A 114 2.63 10.18 11.35
CA ARG A 114 3.89 10.27 10.61
C ARG A 114 4.97 9.52 11.38
N GLU A 115 5.28 8.32 10.92
CA GLU A 115 6.26 7.45 11.58
C GLU A 115 7.27 6.88 10.58
N THR A 116 8.43 6.52 11.11
CA THR A 116 9.51 5.90 10.34
C THR A 116 9.80 4.53 10.93
N PHE A 117 9.56 3.47 10.17
CA PHE A 117 9.77 2.10 10.60
C PHE A 117 11.04 1.53 9.95
N PRO A 118 12.02 1.06 10.75
CA PRO A 118 13.11 0.25 10.21
C PRO A 118 12.58 -1.14 9.88
N VAL A 119 12.74 -1.56 8.63
CA VAL A 119 12.39 -2.91 8.17
C VAL A 119 13.67 -3.62 7.75
N ILE A 120 13.95 -4.73 8.43
CA ILE A 120 15.05 -5.62 8.06
C ILE A 120 14.51 -6.62 7.04
N ILE A 121 15.01 -6.53 5.81
CA ILE A 121 14.58 -7.36 4.70
C ILE A 121 15.70 -8.35 4.40
N ARG A 122 15.36 -9.64 4.40
CA ARG A 122 16.32 -10.67 4.01
C ARG A 122 16.58 -10.56 2.52
N LYS A 123 17.85 -10.75 2.16
CA LYS A 123 18.26 -10.89 0.77
C LYS A 123 17.71 -12.21 0.22
N ILE A 124 16.89 -12.15 -0.81
CA ILE A 124 16.37 -13.36 -1.49
C ILE A 124 16.68 -13.22 -2.97
N ASP A 125 17.46 -14.10 -3.57
CA ASP A 125 17.79 -13.94 -4.98
C ASP A 125 16.56 -14.17 -5.87
N GLY A 126 16.25 -13.18 -6.70
CA GLY A 126 15.10 -13.19 -7.62
C GLY A 126 15.52 -12.82 -9.03
N PRO A 127 14.86 -13.37 -10.07
CA PRO A 127 15.14 -12.99 -11.45
C PRO A 127 14.79 -11.53 -11.74
N GLU A 128 15.38 -10.98 -12.79
CA GLU A 128 14.92 -9.70 -13.35
C GLU A 128 13.48 -9.80 -13.88
N GLY A 129 12.80 -8.65 -13.89
CA GLY A 129 11.47 -8.50 -14.43
C GLY A 129 10.51 -7.78 -13.48
N GLU A 130 9.23 -7.91 -13.81
CA GLU A 130 8.14 -7.26 -13.09
C GLU A 130 7.50 -8.23 -12.09
N TYR A 131 7.38 -7.77 -10.86
CA TYR A 131 6.68 -8.41 -9.76
C TYR A 131 5.42 -7.62 -9.44
N GLN A 132 4.31 -8.34 -9.26
CA GLN A 132 3.04 -7.77 -8.81
C GLN A 132 2.78 -8.26 -7.39
N ILE A 133 2.63 -7.34 -6.44
CA ILE A 133 2.41 -7.65 -5.04
C ILE A 133 1.03 -7.12 -4.66
N HIS A 134 0.14 -8.03 -4.28
CA HIS A 134 -1.17 -7.72 -3.76
C HIS A 134 -1.13 -7.86 -2.25
N LEU A 135 -1.26 -6.75 -1.53
CA LEU A 135 -1.26 -6.73 -0.07
C LEU A 135 -2.64 -6.26 0.41
N THR A 136 -3.33 -7.14 1.12
CA THR A 136 -4.62 -6.88 1.75
C THR A 136 -4.38 -6.68 3.24
N VAL A 137 -4.65 -5.49 3.76
CA VAL A 137 -4.56 -5.18 5.18
C VAL A 137 -5.97 -5.20 5.75
N ASN A 138 -6.20 -6.11 6.69
CA ASN A 138 -7.45 -6.24 7.41
C ASN A 138 -7.33 -5.49 8.73
N ILE A 139 -8.22 -4.54 8.95
CA ILE A 139 -8.25 -3.71 10.14
C ILE A 139 -9.57 -3.94 10.87
N THR A 140 -9.51 -4.01 12.19
CA THR A 140 -10.70 -3.96 13.05
C THR A 140 -10.59 -2.73 13.93
N ASP A 141 -11.67 -1.98 14.02
CA ASP A 141 -11.74 -0.77 14.84
C ASP A 141 -12.23 -1.04 16.27
N ASP A 142 -12.44 0.02 17.04
CA ASP A 142 -12.93 -0.03 18.43
C ASP A 142 -14.41 -0.39 18.54
N LEU A 143 -15.15 -0.31 17.43
CA LEU A 143 -16.54 -0.73 17.30
C LEU A 143 -16.67 -2.14 16.70
N GLU A 144 -15.57 -2.88 16.59
CA GLU A 144 -15.49 -4.21 15.95
C GLU A 144 -15.95 -4.21 14.47
N MET A 145 -15.92 -3.04 13.82
CA MET A 145 -16.13 -2.91 12.38
C MET A 145 -14.86 -3.33 11.65
N LYS A 146 -15.04 -4.12 10.59
CA LYS A 146 -13.95 -4.64 9.77
C LYS A 146 -13.80 -3.79 8.53
N GLU A 147 -12.61 -3.25 8.36
CA GLU A 147 -12.22 -2.48 7.21
C GLU A 147 -11.07 -3.17 6.49
N THR A 148 -11.05 -3.08 5.17
CA THR A 148 -10.01 -3.69 4.35
C THR A 148 -9.37 -2.64 3.47
N ILE A 149 -8.03 -2.65 3.44
CA ILE A 149 -7.24 -1.80 2.55
C ILE A 149 -6.50 -2.71 1.59
N HIS A 150 -6.67 -2.48 0.30
CA HIS A 150 -5.97 -3.19 -0.75
C HIS A 150 -4.84 -2.33 -1.28
N PHE A 151 -3.63 -2.89 -1.31
CA PHE A 151 -2.47 -2.31 -1.96
C PHE A 151 -2.12 -3.18 -3.17
N ASN A 152 -2.03 -2.54 -4.33
CA ASN A 152 -1.46 -3.13 -5.52
C ASN A 152 -0.12 -2.46 -5.75
N MET A 153 0.95 -3.21 -5.53
CA MET A 153 2.30 -2.75 -5.69
C MET A 153 2.92 -3.43 -6.90
N THR A 154 3.61 -2.66 -7.73
CA THR A 154 4.40 -3.19 -8.83
C THR A 154 5.85 -2.92 -8.53
N VAL A 155 6.71 -3.89 -8.79
CA VAL A 155 8.15 -3.73 -8.64
C VAL A 155 8.85 -4.22 -9.89
N GLU A 156 9.62 -3.35 -10.52
CA GLU A 156 10.40 -3.66 -11.71
C GLU A 156 11.88 -3.72 -11.33
N VAL A 157 12.46 -4.90 -11.48
CA VAL A 157 13.89 -5.16 -11.25
C VAL A 157 14.61 -5.08 -12.60
N LYS A 158 15.47 -4.07 -12.77
CA LYS A 158 16.05 -3.70 -14.07
C LYS A 158 17.42 -4.31 -14.38
N THR A 159 18.18 -4.67 -13.36
CA THR A 159 19.60 -5.04 -13.56
C THR A 159 19.98 -6.23 -12.71
N GLY A 160 20.36 -7.32 -13.35
CA GLY A 160 20.87 -8.57 -12.81
C GLY A 160 22.28 -8.41 -12.31
N GLY A 161 22.43 -7.58 -11.31
CA GLY A 161 23.64 -7.51 -10.52
C GLY A 161 23.64 -8.59 -9.44
N ASN A 162 23.35 -9.86 -9.73
CA ASN A 162 23.54 -11.00 -8.80
C ASN A 162 23.03 -10.72 -7.35
N LYS A 163 21.86 -10.09 -7.16
CA LYS A 163 21.47 -9.49 -5.86
C LYS A 163 19.95 -9.42 -5.63
N SER A 164 19.45 -10.25 -4.72
CA SER A 164 18.44 -9.98 -3.67
C SER A 164 17.19 -9.09 -3.94
N PHE A 165 16.00 -9.67 -3.79
CA PHE A 165 14.65 -9.11 -3.84
C PHE A 165 13.73 -9.63 -2.70
N PHE A 166 13.31 -8.72 -1.82
CA PHE A 166 12.22 -8.71 -0.82
C PHE A 166 11.54 -10.01 -0.29
N SER A 167 11.69 -10.25 1.01
CA SER A 167 10.62 -10.75 1.89
C SER A 167 10.58 -9.90 3.15
N PRO A 168 9.46 -9.22 3.45
CA PRO A 168 9.34 -8.44 4.68
C PRO A 168 9.23 -9.40 5.87
N GLN A 169 10.18 -9.31 6.80
CA GLN A 169 9.92 -9.71 8.18
C GLN A 169 9.77 -8.43 9.00
N ILE A 170 8.55 -8.20 9.48
CA ILE A 170 8.30 -7.16 10.49
C ILE A 170 8.86 -7.73 11.80
N GLY A 171 10.13 -7.43 12.08
CA GLY A 171 10.73 -7.75 13.36
C GLY A 171 10.05 -6.95 14.47
N ARG A 172 9.69 -7.63 15.57
CA ARG A 172 9.32 -6.98 16.83
C ARG A 172 10.50 -6.14 17.31
N LEU A 173 10.32 -4.83 17.38
CA LEU A 173 11.10 -3.91 18.23
C LEU A 173 10.11 -3.15 19.09
#